data_AF-A0A7Y2F4L7-F1
#
_entry.id   AF-A0A7Y2F4L7-F1
#
_cell.length_a   1.000
_cell.length_b   1.000
_cell.length_c   1.000
_cell.angle_alpha   90.00
_cell.angle_beta   90.00
_cell.angle_gamma   90.00
#
_symmetry.space_group_name_H-M   'P 1'
#
loop_
_entity.id
_entity.type
_entity.pdbx_description
1 polymer ?
#
loop_
_entity_poly.entity_id
_entity_poly.type
_entity_poly.pdbx_seq_one_letter_code
_entity_poly.pdbx_strand_id
1 'polypeptide(L)'
;MDDQQLAQKLMSTYLDELHEHVGRIGTELLAMEKNPSRKELSQSWTTIFRVAHTLKGASAIVNVEPIRAACHALEEIFGFYRDSQSSMSESLTSTVLRAVDGIEDMGRKLRADEDLEGSTLLDLLPQLEEHAQHVIDQQSETETKYDNGSSNQDSDQDHAGYDFDAESVAGNQSAEADTDEPVDDDQGDDDQDDETDQQVSAIPEELFPILLQELQDHVQTLSSQILTLESTQDDAEKAELYKSLFRAAHTLKGAAGAVQLDVVQRVCHRLEDLLTSLQNGSMPLSTDVVSRVLETSDAIGDVAHRLAAGESLRSAPIQRMEKKLQAILDDPPSASAPADDSHRSPEASEPPEPATPSEPATPSEHATPPEPTPTAEIAA
;
A
#
# COMPACT_ATOMS: atom_id res chain seq x y z
N MET A 1 8.37 25.96 -10.50
CA MET A 1 8.59 26.11 -9.04
C MET A 1 10.00 26.62 -8.88
N ASP A 2 10.22 27.51 -7.92
CA ASP A 2 11.57 27.95 -7.53
C ASP A 2 12.24 26.81 -6.72
N ASP A 3 13.53 26.56 -6.93
CA ASP A 3 14.27 25.45 -6.28
C ASP A 3 14.23 25.59 -4.75
N GLN A 4 14.22 26.83 -4.25
CA GLN A 4 14.08 27.12 -2.82
C GLN A 4 12.68 26.76 -2.27
N GLN A 5 11.63 26.97 -3.06
CA GLN A 5 10.27 26.59 -2.66
C GLN A 5 10.08 25.07 -2.67
N LEU A 6 10.73 24.37 -3.61
CA LEU A 6 10.72 22.91 -3.65
C LEU A 6 11.46 22.34 -2.43
N ALA A 7 12.65 22.84 -2.11
CA ALA A 7 13.42 22.41 -0.94
C ALA A 7 12.65 22.63 0.37
N GLN A 8 11.99 23.79 0.53
CA GLN A 8 11.18 24.08 1.72
C GLN A 8 9.96 23.16 1.83
N LYS A 9 9.31 22.83 0.70
CA LYS A 9 8.18 21.90 0.68
C LYS A 9 8.64 20.48 1.03
N LEU A 10 9.75 20.01 0.46
CA LEU A 10 10.32 18.70 0.76
C LEU A 10 10.70 18.59 2.24
N MET A 11 11.33 19.62 2.80
CA MET A 11 11.64 19.67 4.23
C MET A 11 10.39 19.63 5.10
N SER A 12 9.35 20.40 4.76
CA SER A 12 8.09 20.39 5.53
C SER A 12 7.44 19.00 5.52
N THR A 13 7.35 18.35 4.36
CA THR A 13 6.79 17.00 4.23
C THR A 13 7.62 15.99 5.00
N TYR A 14 8.95 16.04 4.85
CA TYR A 14 9.87 15.21 5.60
C TYR A 14 9.68 15.35 7.12
N LEU A 15 9.54 16.57 7.64
CA LEU A 15 9.37 16.79 9.08
C LEU A 15 8.01 16.31 9.61
N ASP A 16 6.97 16.28 8.76
CA ASP A 16 5.67 15.70 9.12
C ASP A 16 5.75 14.16 9.15
N GLU A 17 6.41 13.55 8.15
CA GLU A 17 6.66 12.10 8.08
C GLU A 17 7.58 11.62 9.20
N LEU A 18 8.64 12.39 9.51
CA LEU A 18 9.59 12.10 10.58
C LEU A 18 8.88 11.94 11.92
N HIS A 19 8.01 12.88 12.28
CA HIS A 19 7.26 12.84 13.53
C HIS A 19 6.37 11.59 13.62
N GLU A 20 5.66 11.25 12.55
CA GLU A 20 4.80 10.06 12.51
C GLU A 20 5.61 8.77 12.65
N HIS A 21 6.70 8.66 11.89
CA HIS A 21 7.55 7.48 11.87
C HIS A 21 8.29 7.25 13.18
N VAL A 22 8.84 8.31 13.78
CA VAL A 22 9.48 8.25 15.09
C VAL A 22 8.47 7.84 16.17
N GLY A 23 7.27 8.42 16.16
CA GLY A 23 6.18 8.03 17.06
C GLY A 23 5.79 6.55 16.92
N ARG A 24 5.80 6.03 15.68
CA ARG A 24 5.55 4.61 15.41
C ARG A 24 6.64 3.70 15.96
N ILE A 25 7.92 4.04 15.76
CA ILE A 25 9.04 3.27 16.33
C ILE A 25 8.91 3.21 17.86
N GLY A 26 8.68 4.35 18.51
CA GLY A 26 8.51 4.40 19.97
C GLY A 26 7.34 3.53 20.46
N THR A 27 6.20 3.57 19.76
CA THR A 27 5.01 2.77 20.10
C THR A 27 5.27 1.27 19.99
N GLU A 28 5.92 0.83 18.91
CA GLU A 28 6.26 -0.58 18.69
C GLU A 28 7.28 -1.09 19.72
N LEU A 29 8.32 -0.30 20.03
CA LEU A 29 9.30 -0.66 21.06
C LEU A 29 8.64 -0.84 22.44
N LEU A 30 7.71 0.04 22.81
CA LEU A 30 6.94 -0.10 24.06
C LEU A 30 5.96 -1.29 24.03
N ALA A 31 5.41 -1.63 22.86
CA ALA A 31 4.56 -2.81 22.71
C ALA A 31 5.38 -4.09 22.90
N MET A 32 6.64 -4.12 22.43
CA MET A 32 7.55 -5.24 22.60
C MET A 32 7.90 -5.52 24.07
N GLU A 33 7.88 -4.51 24.94
CA GLU A 33 8.12 -4.69 26.38
C GLU A 33 6.97 -5.40 27.11
N LYS A 34 5.77 -5.46 26.52
CA LYS A 34 4.57 -6.02 27.16
C LYS A 34 4.43 -7.53 27.01
N ASN A 35 5.54 -8.26 26.88
CA ASN A 35 5.59 -9.71 26.63
C ASN A 35 4.68 -10.16 25.46
N PRO A 36 4.90 -9.64 24.25
CA PRO A 36 4.14 -10.05 23.07
C PRO A 36 4.40 -11.52 22.72
N SER A 37 3.48 -12.12 21.96
CA SER A 37 3.72 -13.40 21.31
C SER A 37 4.86 -13.28 20.28
N ARG A 38 5.47 -14.41 19.94
CA ARG A 38 6.54 -14.47 18.92
C ARG A 38 6.11 -13.87 17.58
N LYS A 39 4.84 -14.05 17.19
CA LYS A 39 4.29 -13.50 15.95
C LYS A 39 4.20 -11.98 16.00
N GLU A 40 3.68 -11.44 17.09
CA GLU A 40 3.59 -9.98 17.32
C GLU A 40 4.98 -9.36 17.35
N LEU A 41 5.94 -9.98 18.06
CA LEU A 41 7.32 -9.51 18.11
C LEU A 41 7.96 -9.44 16.72
N SER A 42 7.77 -10.49 15.89
CA SER A 42 8.23 -10.49 14.50
C SER A 42 7.60 -9.39 13.66
N GLN A 43 6.29 -9.15 13.82
CA GLN A 43 5.57 -8.09 13.09
C GLN A 43 6.04 -6.70 13.50
N SER A 44 6.25 -6.47 14.80
CA SER A 44 6.78 -5.22 15.33
C SER A 44 8.21 -4.98 14.82
N TRP A 45 9.08 -6.00 14.78
CA TRP A 45 10.43 -5.88 14.21
C TRP A 45 10.43 -5.53 12.72
N THR A 46 9.62 -6.22 11.92
CA THR A 46 9.45 -5.90 10.49
C THR A 46 8.96 -4.46 10.30
N THR A 47 8.03 -4.02 11.15
CA THR A 47 7.49 -2.66 11.10
C THR A 47 8.56 -1.62 11.40
N ILE A 48 9.28 -1.73 12.52
CA ILE A 48 10.28 -0.72 12.89
C ILE A 48 11.50 -0.71 11.96
N PHE A 49 11.88 -1.86 11.42
CA PHE A 49 12.93 -1.95 10.40
C PHE A 49 12.56 -1.15 9.15
N ARG A 50 11.34 -1.36 8.63
CA ARG A 50 10.85 -0.62 7.46
C ARG A 50 10.76 0.87 7.70
N VAL A 51 10.31 1.27 8.88
CA VAL A 51 10.21 2.68 9.25
C VAL A 51 11.60 3.32 9.33
N ALA A 52 12.58 2.66 9.95
CA ALA A 52 13.96 3.14 10.01
C ALA A 52 14.59 3.28 8.61
N HIS A 53 14.38 2.28 7.74
CA HIS A 53 14.84 2.29 6.35
C HIS A 53 14.25 3.46 5.54
N THR A 54 12.94 3.68 5.66
CA THR A 54 12.23 4.79 5.00
C THR A 54 12.77 6.15 5.48
N LEU A 55 12.94 6.31 6.80
CA LEU A 55 13.50 7.53 7.37
C LEU A 55 14.94 7.79 6.96
N LYS A 56 15.77 6.75 6.81
CA LYS A 56 17.13 6.88 6.28
C LYS A 56 17.11 7.49 4.88
N GLY A 57 16.28 6.95 3.99
CA GLY A 57 16.12 7.45 2.62
C GLY A 57 15.61 8.88 2.57
N ALA A 58 14.53 9.18 3.31
CA ALA A 58 13.95 10.52 3.36
C ALA A 58 14.96 11.56 3.90
N SER A 59 15.72 11.20 4.94
CA SER A 59 16.75 12.08 5.52
C SER A 59 17.90 12.36 4.56
N ALA A 60 18.24 11.42 3.66
CA ALA A 60 19.23 11.62 2.63
C ALA A 60 18.75 12.63 1.56
N ILE A 61 17.48 12.56 1.16
CA ILE A 61 16.88 13.48 0.17
C ILE A 61 16.91 14.93 0.67
N VAL A 62 16.58 15.15 1.94
CA VAL A 62 16.59 16.49 2.55
C VAL A 62 17.95 16.89 3.15
N ASN A 63 18.98 16.05 2.99
CA ASN A 63 20.36 16.27 3.44
C ASN A 63 20.51 16.55 4.96
N VAL A 64 19.78 15.80 5.79
CA VAL A 64 19.88 15.87 7.26
C VAL A 64 20.76 14.73 7.77
N GLU A 65 22.08 14.94 7.69
CA GLU A 65 23.07 13.89 7.91
C GLU A 65 23.03 13.21 9.29
N PRO A 66 22.87 13.92 10.42
CA PRO A 66 22.82 13.26 11.73
C PRO A 66 21.62 12.31 11.89
N ILE A 67 20.47 12.67 11.30
CA ILE A 67 19.28 11.82 11.34
C ILE A 67 19.47 10.63 10.39
N ARG A 68 20.05 10.84 9.20
CA ARG A 68 20.41 9.77 8.27
C ARG A 68 21.32 8.73 8.93
N ALA A 69 22.39 9.17 9.60
CA ALA A 69 23.32 8.31 10.31
C ALA A 69 22.64 7.50 11.43
N ALA A 70 21.79 8.17 12.23
CA ALA A 70 21.04 7.49 13.29
C ALA A 70 20.08 6.44 12.74
N CYS A 71 19.32 6.76 11.68
CA CYS A 71 18.41 5.81 11.04
C CYS A 71 19.14 4.61 10.45
N HIS A 72 20.31 4.82 9.86
CA HIS A 72 21.15 3.73 9.36
C HIS A 72 21.60 2.80 10.50
N ALA A 73 22.12 3.34 11.60
CA ALA A 73 22.53 2.53 12.75
C ALA A 73 21.34 1.78 13.39
N LEU A 74 20.17 2.42 13.48
CA LEU A 74 18.94 1.77 13.94
C LEU A 74 18.50 0.65 12.99
N GLU A 75 18.59 0.84 11.68
CA GLU A 75 18.23 -0.17 10.69
C GLU A 75 19.08 -1.43 10.83
N GLU A 76 20.40 -1.30 11.00
CA GLU A 76 21.31 -2.43 11.24
C GLU A 76 20.95 -3.19 12.53
N ILE A 77 20.74 -2.45 13.62
CA ILE A 77 20.33 -3.03 14.91
C ILE A 77 19.01 -3.79 14.75
N PHE A 78 18.00 -3.14 14.15
CA PHE A 78 16.67 -3.73 14.00
C PHE A 78 16.68 -4.93 13.04
N GLY A 79 17.47 -4.89 11.98
CA GLY A 79 17.64 -5.99 11.03
C GLY A 79 18.14 -7.25 11.73
N PHE A 80 19.16 -7.12 12.57
CA PHE A 80 19.65 -8.26 13.35
C PHE A 80 18.62 -8.84 14.32
N TYR A 81 17.92 -8.01 15.08
CA TYR A 81 16.96 -8.51 16.06
C TYR A 81 15.70 -9.09 15.39
N ARG A 82 15.33 -8.56 14.22
CA ARG A 82 14.33 -9.16 13.33
C ARG A 82 14.74 -10.57 12.92
N ASP A 83 15.98 -10.75 12.44
CA ASP A 83 16.44 -12.00 11.84
C ASP A 83 16.80 -13.06 12.90
N SER A 84 17.44 -12.63 14.00
CA SER A 84 17.78 -13.50 15.14
C SER A 84 16.59 -13.84 16.03
N GLN A 85 15.47 -13.12 15.91
CA GLN A 85 14.29 -13.19 16.78
C GLN A 85 14.65 -13.15 18.28
N SER A 86 15.70 -12.42 18.62
CA SER A 86 16.22 -12.27 19.98
C SER A 86 15.70 -10.99 20.63
N SER A 87 15.81 -10.89 21.96
CA SER A 87 15.51 -9.66 22.69
C SER A 87 16.73 -8.76 22.78
N MET A 88 16.54 -7.44 22.65
CA MET A 88 17.58 -6.47 22.99
C MET A 88 17.92 -6.50 24.49
N SER A 89 19.15 -6.12 24.83
CA SER A 89 19.52 -5.88 26.22
C SER A 89 18.90 -4.57 26.73
N GLU A 90 18.66 -4.44 28.04
CA GLU A 90 18.13 -3.20 28.64
C GLU A 90 18.98 -1.97 28.29
N SER A 91 20.32 -2.14 28.26
CA SER A 91 21.24 -1.07 27.88
C SER A 91 21.01 -0.61 26.43
N LEU A 92 20.88 -1.56 25.49
CA LEU A 92 20.65 -1.25 24.09
C LEU A 92 19.26 -0.63 23.87
N THR A 93 18.21 -1.18 24.51
CA THR A 93 16.86 -0.61 24.46
C THR A 93 16.86 0.84 24.92
N SER A 94 17.56 1.17 26.02
CA SER A 94 17.68 2.55 26.50
C SER A 94 18.39 3.46 25.50
N THR A 95 19.49 3.00 24.88
CA THR A 95 20.21 3.77 23.85
C THR A 95 19.32 4.02 22.63
N VAL A 96 18.61 3.00 22.15
CA VAL A 96 17.67 3.10 21.02
C VAL A 96 16.56 4.10 21.32
N LEU A 97 15.89 4.00 22.47
CA LEU A 97 14.81 4.93 22.84
C LEU A 97 15.30 6.37 22.91
N ARG A 98 16.48 6.60 23.52
CA ARG A 98 17.08 7.94 23.58
C ARG A 98 17.50 8.46 22.20
N ALA A 99 17.93 7.59 21.30
CA ALA A 99 18.23 7.98 19.92
C ALA A 99 16.95 8.36 19.17
N VAL A 100 15.86 7.61 19.34
CA VAL A 100 14.54 7.92 18.78
C VAL A 100 14.03 9.28 19.29
N ASP A 101 14.14 9.54 20.60
CA ASP A 101 13.82 10.86 21.19
C ASP A 101 14.74 11.98 20.64
N GLY A 102 16.01 11.66 20.39
CA GLY A 102 16.98 12.58 19.79
C GLY A 102 16.66 12.94 18.33
N ILE A 103 16.18 11.97 17.55
CA ILE A 103 15.71 12.21 16.16
C ILE A 103 14.49 13.14 16.18
N GLU A 104 13.52 12.86 17.05
CA GLU A 104 12.34 13.72 17.24
C GLU A 104 12.73 15.15 17.64
N ASP A 105 13.68 15.29 18.57
CA ASP A 105 14.18 16.60 18.99
C ASP A 105 14.84 17.37 17.84
N MET A 106 15.67 16.71 17.03
CA MET A 106 16.27 17.33 15.86
C MET A 106 15.22 17.73 14.82
N GLY A 107 14.17 16.92 14.61
CA GLY A 107 13.03 17.28 13.78
C GLY A 107 12.34 18.56 14.26
N ARG A 108 12.13 18.71 15.56
CA ARG A 108 11.58 19.95 16.14
C ARG A 108 12.49 21.15 15.94
N LYS A 109 13.80 21.01 16.17
CA LYS A 109 14.79 22.08 15.94
C LYS A 109 14.81 22.53 14.49
N LEU A 110 14.82 21.58 13.54
CA LEU A 110 14.75 21.87 12.10
C LEU A 110 13.47 22.63 11.73
N ARG A 111 12.32 22.27 12.31
CA ARG A 111 11.05 22.98 12.09
C ARG A 111 11.09 24.42 12.61
N ALA A 112 11.83 24.65 13.69
CA ALA A 112 12.00 25.96 14.31
C ALA A 112 13.14 26.80 13.69
N ASP A 113 13.84 26.27 12.68
CA ASP A 113 15.06 26.88 12.10
C ASP A 113 16.16 27.13 13.16
N GLU A 114 16.26 26.20 14.11
CA GLU A 114 17.24 26.23 15.20
C GLU A 114 18.50 25.42 14.86
N ASP A 115 19.61 25.80 15.51
CA ASP A 115 20.87 25.08 15.39
C ASP A 115 20.80 23.66 16.01
N LEU A 116 21.38 22.71 15.29
CA LEU A 116 21.43 21.30 15.66
C LEU A 116 22.55 21.03 16.67
N GLU A 117 23.49 21.96 16.86
CA GLU A 117 24.54 21.85 17.87
C GLU A 117 23.95 21.53 19.27
N GLY A 118 24.63 20.62 19.98
CA GLY A 118 24.22 20.16 21.31
C GLY A 118 22.92 19.37 21.34
N SER A 119 22.44 18.84 20.20
CA SER A 119 21.34 17.87 20.23
C SER A 119 21.79 16.58 20.92
N THR A 120 20.89 15.98 21.69
CA THR A 120 21.13 14.68 22.35
C THR A 120 21.49 13.59 21.33
N LEU A 121 20.98 13.68 20.10
CA LEU A 121 21.28 12.72 19.05
C LEU A 121 22.77 12.72 18.68
N LEU A 122 23.37 13.90 18.52
CA LEU A 122 24.79 14.02 18.17
C LEU A 122 25.69 13.36 19.23
N ASP A 123 25.34 13.48 20.51
CA ASP A 123 26.07 12.83 21.61
C ASP A 123 25.91 11.30 21.64
N LEU A 124 24.79 10.80 21.12
CA LEU A 124 24.45 9.37 21.12
C LEU A 124 24.91 8.64 19.86
N LEU A 125 25.08 9.35 18.74
CA LEU A 125 25.46 8.75 17.46
C LEU A 125 26.66 7.80 17.56
N PRO A 126 27.79 8.16 18.21
CA PRO A 126 28.94 7.25 18.30
C PRO A 126 28.62 5.94 19.04
N GLN A 127 27.80 5.99 20.10
CA GLN A 127 27.40 4.81 20.86
C GLN A 127 26.43 3.93 20.04
N LEU A 128 25.55 4.56 19.26
CA LEU A 128 24.60 3.87 18.41
C LEU A 128 25.30 3.15 17.25
N GLU A 129 26.27 3.82 16.61
CA GLU A 129 27.10 3.24 15.55
C GLU A 129 27.98 2.10 16.08
N GLU A 130 28.55 2.23 17.28
CA GLU A 130 29.29 1.15 17.94
C GLU A 130 28.41 -0.08 18.17
N HIS A 131 27.17 0.12 18.63
CA HIS A 131 26.21 -0.97 18.76
C HIS A 131 25.88 -1.60 17.40
N ALA A 132 25.60 -0.82 16.37
CA ALA A 132 25.34 -1.33 15.03
C ALA A 132 26.50 -2.18 14.49
N GLN A 133 27.75 -1.72 14.64
CA GLN A 133 28.92 -2.48 14.22
C GLN A 133 29.06 -3.80 14.98
N HIS A 134 28.87 -3.79 16.30
CA HIS A 134 28.94 -5.02 17.10
C HIS A 134 27.87 -6.06 16.72
N VAL A 135 26.75 -5.58 16.20
CA VAL A 135 25.66 -6.42 15.73
C VAL A 135 26.02 -7.09 14.38
N ILE A 136 26.62 -6.32 13.45
CA ILE A 136 27.17 -6.82 12.18
C ILE A 136 28.25 -7.88 12.43
N ASP A 137 29.17 -7.60 13.36
CA ASP A 137 30.27 -8.51 13.70
C ASP A 137 29.73 -9.87 14.20
N GLN A 138 28.67 -9.86 15.03
CA GLN A 138 28.03 -11.09 15.50
C GLN A 138 27.38 -11.92 14.38
N GLN A 139 26.82 -11.29 13.34
CA GLN A 139 26.25 -12.01 12.20
C GLN A 139 27.33 -12.75 11.42
N SER A 140 28.48 -12.10 11.19
CA SER A 140 29.61 -12.68 10.44
C SER A 140 30.23 -13.90 11.16
N GLU A 141 30.29 -13.89 12.49
CA GLU A 141 30.81 -15.01 13.29
C GLU A 141 29.86 -16.22 13.28
N THR A 142 28.54 -15.98 13.19
CA THR A 142 27.55 -17.06 13.08
C THR A 142 27.55 -17.76 11.72
N GLU A 143 27.83 -17.03 10.63
CA GLU A 143 27.94 -17.62 9.28
C GLU A 143 29.23 -18.44 9.12
N THR A 144 30.34 -17.99 9.72
CA THR A 144 31.64 -18.69 9.65
C THR A 144 31.63 -20.04 10.39
N LYS A 145 30.64 -20.29 11.26
CA LYS A 145 30.55 -21.53 12.05
C LYS A 145 29.89 -22.70 11.31
N TYR A 146 29.24 -22.46 10.16
CA TYR A 146 28.58 -23.48 9.35
C TYR A 146 29.40 -23.96 8.14
N ASP A 147 30.51 -23.29 7.80
CA ASP A 147 31.37 -23.69 6.66
C ASP A 147 32.50 -24.66 7.05
N ASN A 148 32.78 -24.87 8.34
CA ASN A 148 33.82 -25.83 8.78
C ASN A 148 33.25 -27.23 9.11
N GLY A 149 32.35 -27.73 8.24
CA GLY A 149 31.58 -28.95 8.44
C GLY A 149 31.44 -29.85 7.21
N SER A 150 32.34 -29.79 6.23
CA SER A 150 32.49 -30.84 5.22
C SER A 150 33.91 -30.90 4.66
N SER A 151 34.80 -31.49 5.45
CA SER A 151 35.91 -32.23 4.88
C SER A 151 35.40 -33.59 4.40
N ASN A 152 35.32 -33.80 3.09
CA ASN A 152 35.74 -35.07 2.53
C ASN A 152 36.48 -34.83 1.21
N GLN A 153 37.70 -35.34 1.22
CA GLN A 153 38.62 -35.48 0.11
C GLN A 153 37.94 -36.22 -1.04
N ASP A 154 38.09 -35.72 -2.26
CA ASP A 154 38.65 -36.53 -3.33
C ASP A 154 39.35 -35.63 -4.35
N SER A 155 40.53 -36.08 -4.72
CA SER A 155 41.50 -35.50 -5.65
C SER A 155 41.04 -35.66 -7.10
N ASP A 156 41.30 -34.66 -7.94
CA ASP A 156 42.25 -34.80 -9.06
C ASP A 156 42.17 -33.60 -10.03
N GLN A 157 43.35 -33.04 -10.29
CA GLN A 157 43.85 -32.55 -11.58
C GLN A 157 42.83 -32.32 -12.72
N ASP A 158 42.70 -31.08 -13.19
CA ASP A 158 43.44 -30.62 -14.37
C ASP A 158 43.10 -29.17 -14.77
N HIS A 159 44.14 -28.52 -15.27
CA HIS A 159 44.24 -27.12 -15.63
C HIS A 159 44.21 -26.98 -17.16
N ALA A 160 43.17 -26.35 -17.71
CA ALA A 160 43.09 -25.71 -19.03
C ALA A 160 41.66 -25.15 -19.17
N GLY A 161 41.37 -23.94 -19.63
CA GLY A 161 42.15 -22.94 -20.34
C GLY A 161 41.16 -22.12 -21.19
N TYR A 162 41.63 -20.96 -21.65
CA TYR A 162 41.13 -20.15 -22.77
C TYR A 162 40.13 -19.02 -22.49
N ASP A 163 40.73 -17.84 -22.26
CA ASP A 163 40.51 -16.60 -23.03
C ASP A 163 40.10 -16.86 -24.50
N PHE A 164 39.18 -16.05 -25.03
CA PHE A 164 39.46 -15.32 -26.26
C PHE A 164 38.58 -14.08 -26.46
N ASP A 165 39.26 -13.06 -26.97
CA ASP A 165 38.93 -11.68 -27.22
C ASP A 165 37.84 -11.34 -28.24
N ALA A 166 37.54 -10.05 -28.20
CA ALA A 166 36.69 -9.24 -29.03
C ALA A 166 37.17 -9.05 -30.50
N GLU A 167 36.21 -8.51 -31.26
CA GLU A 167 36.31 -7.69 -32.47
C GLU A 167 36.46 -8.33 -33.87
N SER A 168 35.56 -7.84 -34.75
CA SER A 168 35.85 -7.24 -36.06
C SER A 168 35.44 -7.97 -37.36
N VAL A 169 34.34 -7.46 -37.93
CA VAL A 169 34.16 -6.91 -39.29
C VAL A 169 34.07 -7.82 -40.54
N ALA A 170 33.00 -7.51 -41.29
CA ALA A 170 32.77 -7.57 -42.76
C ALA A 170 32.36 -8.88 -43.45
N GLY A 171 31.17 -8.82 -44.07
CA GLY A 171 31.11 -8.73 -45.53
C GLY A 171 30.10 -9.62 -46.26
N ASN A 172 29.31 -8.97 -47.11
CA ASN A 172 28.48 -9.44 -48.25
C ASN A 172 27.06 -9.96 -47.98
N GLN A 173 25.99 -9.26 -48.43
CA GLN A 173 25.44 -9.16 -49.81
C GLN A 173 24.81 -10.50 -50.26
N SER A 174 23.58 -10.65 -50.78
CA SER A 174 22.52 -9.77 -51.31
C SER A 174 21.22 -10.62 -51.44
N ALA A 175 20.03 -10.00 -51.48
CA ALA A 175 18.99 -10.29 -52.48
C ALA A 175 17.73 -9.44 -52.23
N GLU A 176 17.30 -8.75 -53.28
CA GLU A 176 16.17 -7.85 -53.39
C GLU A 176 14.85 -8.61 -53.59
N ALA A 177 13.72 -8.02 -53.16
CA ALA A 177 12.46 -8.11 -53.88
C ALA A 177 11.59 -6.89 -53.52
N ASP A 178 11.39 -6.08 -54.55
CA ASP A 178 10.64 -4.84 -54.66
C ASP A 178 9.22 -5.14 -55.19
N THR A 179 8.18 -4.55 -54.60
CA THR A 179 6.89 -4.28 -55.25
C THR A 179 6.17 -3.09 -54.59
N ASP A 180 6.18 -1.97 -55.30
CA ASP A 180 5.33 -0.75 -55.25
C ASP A 180 3.81 -1.06 -55.20
N GLU A 181 3.05 -0.52 -54.23
CA GLU A 181 2.11 0.65 -54.27
C GLU A 181 0.66 0.37 -54.77
N PRO A 182 -0.37 1.22 -54.47
CA PRO A 182 -0.78 1.92 -53.23
C PRO A 182 -2.31 1.74 -52.97
N VAL A 183 -2.99 2.72 -52.33
CA VAL A 183 -4.44 2.93 -51.92
C VAL A 183 -4.92 2.21 -50.64
N ASP A 184 -5.62 2.84 -49.69
CA ASP A 184 -6.48 4.04 -49.68
C ASP A 184 -6.50 4.74 -48.29
N ASP A 185 -6.81 6.03 -48.31
CA ASP A 185 -7.18 6.93 -47.21
C ASP A 185 -8.21 6.30 -46.25
N ASP A 186 -7.92 6.26 -44.95
CA ASP A 186 -8.97 6.30 -43.91
C ASP A 186 -8.50 7.22 -42.78
N GLN A 187 -9.15 8.38 -42.72
CA GLN A 187 -9.00 9.39 -41.68
C GLN A 187 -9.65 8.86 -40.40
N GLY A 188 -8.85 8.67 -39.35
CA GLY A 188 -9.33 8.35 -38.01
C GLY A 188 -8.37 8.88 -36.96
N ASP A 189 -8.67 10.07 -36.45
CA ASP A 189 -8.24 10.68 -35.19
C ASP A 189 -6.89 10.24 -34.60
N ASP A 190 -5.86 11.06 -34.86
CA ASP A 190 -4.65 11.15 -34.05
C ASP A 190 -4.99 11.67 -32.63
N ASP A 191 -5.45 10.78 -31.75
CA ASP A 191 -5.23 10.96 -30.31
C ASP A 191 -3.80 10.49 -30.01
N GLN A 192 -2.88 11.46 -29.97
CA GLN A 192 -1.53 11.27 -29.44
C GLN A 192 -1.60 10.94 -27.94
N ASP A 193 -1.91 9.69 -27.60
CA ASP A 193 -1.59 9.13 -26.28
C ASP A 193 -0.05 8.98 -26.23
N ASP A 194 0.62 9.95 -25.60
CA ASP A 194 2.04 9.91 -25.23
C ASP A 194 2.27 8.78 -24.20
N GLU A 195 2.24 7.52 -24.67
CA GLU A 195 2.54 6.33 -23.87
C GLU A 195 4.06 6.28 -23.58
N THR A 196 4.45 7.02 -22.54
CA THR A 196 5.83 7.07 -22.05
C THR A 196 6.34 5.69 -21.66
N ASP A 197 7.40 5.23 -22.34
CA ASP A 197 8.16 4.03 -22.00
C ASP A 197 9.04 4.32 -20.78
N GLN A 198 8.46 4.22 -19.59
CA GLN A 198 9.21 4.39 -18.36
C GLN A 198 10.11 3.16 -18.18
N GLN A 199 11.37 3.28 -18.60
CA GLN A 199 12.35 2.20 -18.51
C GLN A 199 12.80 2.00 -17.06
N VAL A 200 12.79 0.74 -16.62
CA VAL A 200 13.28 0.28 -15.30
C VAL A 200 14.72 0.71 -15.02
N SER A 201 15.53 0.93 -16.07
CA SER A 201 16.94 1.34 -16.00
C SER A 201 17.18 2.76 -15.46
N ALA A 202 16.13 3.57 -15.26
CA ALA A 202 16.23 4.94 -14.77
C ALA A 202 16.10 5.07 -13.24
N ILE A 203 15.71 4.00 -12.54
CA ILE A 203 15.52 4.04 -11.09
C ILE A 203 16.88 3.80 -10.40
N PRO A 204 17.32 4.68 -9.47
CA PRO A 204 18.55 4.45 -8.71
C PRO A 204 18.52 3.10 -7.99
N GLU A 205 19.62 2.34 -8.08
CA GLU A 205 19.72 0.98 -7.49
C GLU A 205 19.36 0.94 -6.00
N GLU A 206 19.70 2.00 -5.25
CA GLU A 206 19.40 2.13 -3.83
C GLU A 206 17.90 2.34 -3.53
N LEU A 207 17.17 3.00 -4.44
CA LEU A 207 15.74 3.31 -4.27
C LEU A 207 14.84 2.19 -4.80
N PHE A 208 15.36 1.34 -5.68
CA PHE A 208 14.58 0.31 -6.34
C PHE A 208 13.99 -0.74 -5.37
N PRO A 209 14.73 -1.32 -4.42
CA PRO A 209 14.15 -2.22 -3.42
C PRO A 209 13.10 -1.54 -2.55
N ILE A 210 13.32 -0.26 -2.21
CA ILE A 210 12.40 0.54 -1.39
C ILE A 210 11.09 0.71 -2.14
N LEU A 211 11.15 1.14 -3.39
CA LEU A 211 9.98 1.30 -4.25
C LEU A 211 9.20 -0.02 -4.32
N LEU A 212 9.84 -1.13 -4.65
CA LEU A 212 9.17 -2.42 -4.78
C LEU A 212 8.47 -2.82 -3.47
N GLN A 213 9.12 -2.60 -2.34
CA GLN A 213 8.56 -2.88 -1.02
C GLN A 213 7.33 -2.00 -0.75
N GLU A 214 7.45 -0.68 -0.96
CA GLU A 214 6.37 0.28 -0.75
C GLU A 214 5.16 -0.01 -1.65
N LEU A 215 5.39 -0.35 -2.92
CA LEU A 215 4.32 -0.78 -3.84
C LEU A 215 3.57 -2.00 -3.27
N GLN A 216 4.28 -3.03 -2.81
CA GLN A 216 3.66 -4.27 -2.32
C GLN A 216 2.88 -4.06 -1.01
N ASP A 217 3.46 -3.36 -0.05
CA ASP A 217 2.88 -3.22 1.28
C ASP A 217 1.63 -2.34 1.29
N HIS A 218 1.66 -1.26 0.51
CA HIS A 218 0.53 -0.35 0.46
C HIS A 218 -0.58 -0.87 -0.45
N VAL A 219 -0.30 -1.67 -1.46
CA VAL A 219 -1.33 -2.42 -2.22
C VAL A 219 -2.13 -3.34 -1.28
N GLN A 220 -1.45 -4.10 -0.41
CA GLN A 220 -2.14 -4.96 0.57
C GLN A 220 -3.00 -4.15 1.55
N THR A 221 -2.51 -2.98 1.96
CA THR A 221 -3.24 -2.05 2.84
C THR A 221 -4.50 -1.53 2.14
N LEU A 222 -4.37 -1.03 0.91
CA LEU A 222 -5.48 -0.51 0.12
C LEU A 222 -6.56 -1.59 -0.09
N SER A 223 -6.17 -2.79 -0.52
CA SER A 223 -7.12 -3.87 -0.81
C SER A 223 -7.85 -4.40 0.43
N SER A 224 -7.15 -4.57 1.55
CA SER A 224 -7.77 -5.08 2.79
C SER A 224 -8.65 -4.03 3.47
N GLN A 225 -8.23 -2.77 3.50
CA GLN A 225 -8.95 -1.73 4.22
C GLN A 225 -10.16 -1.23 3.47
N ILE A 226 -10.16 -1.20 2.13
CA ILE A 226 -11.36 -0.81 1.38
C ILE A 226 -12.51 -1.81 1.58
N LEU A 227 -12.20 -3.11 1.65
CA LEU A 227 -13.18 -4.17 1.94
C LEU A 227 -13.68 -4.09 3.40
N THR A 228 -12.78 -3.78 4.33
CA THR A 228 -13.17 -3.57 5.73
C THR A 228 -14.11 -2.36 5.81
N LEU A 229 -13.75 -1.25 5.16
CA LEU A 229 -14.55 -0.03 5.12
C LEU A 229 -15.95 -0.25 4.56
N GLU A 230 -16.10 -1.09 3.52
CA GLU A 230 -17.40 -1.45 2.93
C GLU A 230 -18.33 -2.13 3.94
N SER A 231 -17.77 -2.98 4.81
CA SER A 231 -18.54 -3.77 5.79
C SER A 231 -18.71 -3.11 7.16
N THR A 232 -17.90 -2.10 7.48
CA THR A 232 -17.98 -1.37 8.75
C THR A 232 -19.23 -0.49 8.81
N GLN A 233 -19.90 -0.47 9.97
CA GLN A 233 -21.03 0.42 10.25
C GLN A 233 -20.70 1.56 11.22
N ASP A 234 -19.67 1.40 12.04
CA ASP A 234 -19.25 2.39 13.03
C ASP A 234 -18.50 3.56 12.38
N ASP A 235 -18.95 4.78 12.63
CA ASP A 235 -18.38 5.99 12.00
C ASP A 235 -16.96 6.30 12.49
N ALA A 236 -16.62 5.95 13.74
CA ALA A 236 -15.28 6.17 14.27
C ALA A 236 -14.28 5.20 13.64
N GLU A 237 -14.66 3.93 13.49
CA GLU A 237 -13.86 2.92 12.79
C GLU A 237 -13.69 3.27 11.30
N LYS A 238 -14.74 3.74 10.63
CA LYS A 238 -14.64 4.26 9.25
C LYS A 238 -13.65 5.40 9.13
N ALA A 239 -13.65 6.34 10.08
CA ALA A 239 -12.73 7.47 10.05
C ALA A 239 -11.27 7.02 10.12
N GLU A 240 -10.95 6.00 10.93
CA GLU A 240 -9.59 5.43 10.99
C GLU A 240 -9.22 4.66 9.72
N LEU A 241 -10.16 3.92 9.14
CA LEU A 241 -9.96 3.23 7.85
C LEU A 241 -9.69 4.22 6.71
N TYR A 242 -10.43 5.33 6.64
CA TYR A 242 -10.18 6.39 5.66
C TYR A 242 -8.79 7.00 5.83
N LYS A 243 -8.37 7.32 7.06
CA LYS A 243 -7.02 7.86 7.33
C LYS A 243 -5.93 6.89 6.86
N SER A 244 -6.11 5.61 7.14
CA SER A 244 -5.13 4.60 6.78
C SER A 244 -5.07 4.38 5.25
N LEU A 245 -6.21 4.35 4.56
CA LEU A 245 -6.26 4.31 3.10
C LEU A 245 -5.58 5.53 2.46
N PHE A 246 -5.82 6.72 3.01
CA PHE A 246 -5.19 7.95 2.55
C PHE A 246 -3.68 7.93 2.71
N ARG A 247 -3.19 7.51 3.88
CA ARG A 247 -1.75 7.37 4.14
C ARG A 247 -1.12 6.41 3.15
N ALA A 248 -1.74 5.26 2.90
CA ALA A 248 -1.24 4.30 1.92
C ALA A 248 -1.16 4.90 0.50
N ALA A 249 -2.22 5.57 0.04
CA ALA A 249 -2.21 6.25 -1.27
C ALA A 249 -1.15 7.37 -1.34
N HIS A 250 -1.00 8.13 -0.27
CA HIS A 250 -0.03 9.24 -0.17
C HIS A 250 1.41 8.76 -0.22
N THR A 251 1.73 7.74 0.57
CA THR A 251 3.06 7.13 0.58
C THR A 251 3.41 6.53 -0.77
N LEU A 252 2.48 5.81 -1.42
CA LEU A 252 2.67 5.30 -2.78
C LEU A 252 2.94 6.41 -3.80
N LYS A 253 2.18 7.52 -3.74
CA LYS A 253 2.38 8.69 -4.60
C LYS A 253 3.77 9.31 -4.38
N GLY A 254 4.20 9.41 -3.12
CA GLY A 254 5.52 9.93 -2.74
C GLY A 254 6.65 9.06 -3.25
N ALA A 255 6.58 7.74 -2.98
CA ALA A 255 7.56 6.75 -3.45
C ALA A 255 7.67 6.75 -4.98
N ALA A 256 6.54 6.75 -5.69
CA ALA A 256 6.52 6.84 -7.14
C ALA A 256 7.09 8.17 -7.65
N GLY A 257 6.74 9.30 -7.02
CA GLY A 257 7.28 10.61 -7.41
C GLY A 257 8.79 10.74 -7.18
N ALA A 258 9.32 10.16 -6.11
CA ALA A 258 10.74 10.19 -5.80
C ALA A 258 11.62 9.52 -6.86
N VAL A 259 11.10 8.45 -7.49
CA VAL A 259 11.78 7.72 -8.57
C VAL A 259 11.27 8.09 -9.97
N GLN A 260 10.42 9.11 -10.09
CA GLN A 260 9.79 9.53 -11.35
C GLN A 260 9.05 8.38 -12.05
N LEU A 261 8.28 7.59 -11.30
CA LEU A 261 7.38 6.58 -11.84
C LEU A 261 5.99 7.20 -12.06
N ASP A 262 5.89 8.01 -13.12
CA ASP A 262 4.77 8.94 -13.32
C ASP A 262 3.42 8.23 -13.41
N VAL A 263 3.37 7.05 -14.04
CA VAL A 263 2.12 6.30 -14.20
C VAL A 263 1.51 5.89 -12.84
N VAL A 264 2.34 5.47 -11.88
CA VAL A 264 1.88 5.15 -10.52
C VAL A 264 1.52 6.44 -9.79
N GLN A 265 2.36 7.47 -9.90
CA GLN A 265 2.12 8.76 -9.22
C GLN A 265 0.77 9.38 -9.61
N ARG A 266 0.42 9.38 -10.91
CA ARG A 266 -0.86 9.91 -11.40
C ARG A 266 -2.05 9.10 -10.87
N VAL A 267 -1.95 7.78 -10.91
CA VAL A 267 -2.99 6.88 -10.39
C VAL A 267 -3.19 7.07 -8.88
N CYS A 268 -2.12 7.14 -8.09
CA CYS A 268 -2.22 7.39 -6.65
C CYS A 268 -2.81 8.77 -6.33
N HIS A 269 -2.49 9.79 -7.14
CA HIS A 269 -3.12 11.10 -7.00
C HIS A 269 -4.64 11.04 -7.27
N ARG A 270 -5.09 10.34 -8.33
CA ARG A 270 -6.53 10.15 -8.56
C ARG A 270 -7.18 9.34 -7.43
N LEU A 271 -6.46 8.38 -6.85
CA LEU A 271 -6.94 7.62 -5.70
C LEU A 271 -7.12 8.50 -4.45
N GLU A 272 -6.20 9.43 -4.17
CA GLU A 272 -6.37 10.44 -3.09
C GLU A 272 -7.62 11.31 -3.31
N ASP A 273 -7.87 11.76 -4.54
CA ASP A 273 -9.06 12.56 -4.87
C ASP A 273 -10.36 11.76 -4.65
N LEU A 274 -10.35 10.47 -5.02
CA LEU A 274 -11.48 9.55 -4.80
C LEU A 274 -11.74 9.37 -3.30
N LEU A 275 -10.70 9.07 -2.53
CA LEU A 275 -10.80 8.92 -1.08
C LEU A 275 -11.27 10.21 -0.39
N THR A 276 -10.88 11.39 -0.92
CA THR A 276 -11.34 12.70 -0.44
C THR A 276 -12.84 12.82 -0.60
N SER A 277 -13.33 12.44 -1.77
CA SER A 277 -14.74 12.53 -2.14
C SER A 277 -15.62 11.58 -1.32
N LEU A 278 -15.08 10.41 -0.95
CA LEU A 278 -15.73 9.49 -0.02
C LEU A 278 -15.75 10.04 1.41
N GLN A 279 -14.62 10.54 1.90
CA GLN A 279 -14.48 11.00 3.27
C GLN A 279 -15.32 12.25 3.57
N ASN A 280 -15.42 13.18 2.61
CA ASN A 280 -16.22 14.40 2.77
C ASN A 280 -17.73 14.18 2.48
N GLY A 281 -18.12 12.97 2.08
CA GLY A 281 -19.50 12.61 1.77
C GLY A 281 -20.04 13.17 0.44
N SER A 282 -19.19 13.70 -0.43
CA SER A 282 -19.58 14.14 -1.78
C SER A 282 -19.81 12.98 -2.75
N MET A 283 -19.29 11.79 -2.42
CA MET A 283 -19.53 10.53 -3.14
C MET A 283 -19.86 9.42 -2.13
N PRO A 284 -20.90 8.59 -2.39
CA PRO A 284 -21.18 7.44 -1.55
C PRO A 284 -20.18 6.31 -1.79
N LEU A 285 -19.84 5.55 -0.75
CA LEU A 285 -19.10 4.30 -0.89
C LEU A 285 -20.03 3.24 -1.50
N SER A 286 -19.89 2.98 -2.80
CA SER A 286 -20.61 1.94 -3.53
C SER A 286 -19.71 0.76 -3.87
N THR A 287 -20.30 -0.39 -4.20
CA THR A 287 -19.56 -1.58 -4.67
C THR A 287 -18.75 -1.28 -5.93
N ASP A 288 -19.21 -0.38 -6.79
CA ASP A 288 -18.45 0.07 -7.95
C ASP A 288 -17.17 0.81 -7.52
N VAL A 289 -17.26 1.71 -6.54
CA VAL A 289 -16.09 2.42 -6.01
C VAL A 289 -15.11 1.44 -5.36
N VAL A 290 -15.59 0.52 -4.53
CA VAL A 290 -14.76 -0.51 -3.89
C VAL A 290 -14.03 -1.34 -4.94
N SER A 291 -14.75 -1.82 -5.96
CA SER A 291 -14.17 -2.59 -7.07
C SER A 291 -13.07 -1.81 -7.80
N ARG A 292 -13.18 -0.48 -7.87
CA ARG A 292 -12.24 0.38 -8.61
C ARG A 292 -10.98 0.63 -7.83
N VAL A 293 -11.09 0.77 -6.52
CA VAL A 293 -9.93 0.77 -5.62
C VAL A 293 -9.20 -0.57 -5.72
N LEU A 294 -9.92 -1.70 -5.69
CA LEU A 294 -9.31 -3.04 -5.82
C LEU A 294 -8.60 -3.24 -7.16
N GLU A 295 -9.24 -2.93 -8.29
CA GLU A 295 -8.60 -2.99 -9.62
C GLU A 295 -7.36 -2.09 -9.70
N THR A 296 -7.39 -0.93 -9.04
CA THR A 296 -6.25 -0.03 -8.96
C THR A 296 -5.11 -0.63 -8.15
N SER A 297 -5.41 -1.22 -6.99
CA SER A 297 -4.44 -1.93 -6.16
C SER A 297 -3.79 -3.08 -6.92
N ASP A 298 -4.58 -3.90 -7.63
CA ASP A 298 -4.08 -5.01 -8.44
C ASP A 298 -3.15 -4.51 -9.56
N ALA A 299 -3.52 -3.41 -10.22
CA ALA A 299 -2.70 -2.80 -11.26
C ALA A 299 -1.38 -2.24 -10.73
N ILE A 300 -1.35 -1.69 -9.50
CA ILE A 300 -0.12 -1.23 -8.84
C ILE A 300 0.74 -2.45 -8.43
N GLY A 301 0.12 -3.54 -7.96
CA GLY A 301 0.81 -4.79 -7.67
C GLY A 301 1.47 -5.39 -8.92
N ASP A 302 0.77 -5.37 -10.05
CA ASP A 302 1.33 -5.78 -11.35
C ASP A 302 2.55 -4.93 -11.74
N VAL A 303 2.51 -3.62 -11.52
CA VAL A 303 3.68 -2.75 -11.74
C VAL A 303 4.88 -3.23 -10.92
N ALA A 304 4.71 -3.54 -9.64
CA ALA A 304 5.80 -4.04 -8.81
C ALA A 304 6.41 -5.33 -9.37
N HIS A 305 5.57 -6.28 -9.81
CA HIS A 305 6.03 -7.52 -10.43
C HIS A 305 6.79 -7.28 -11.73
N ARG A 306 6.29 -6.40 -12.60
CA ARG A 306 6.88 -6.11 -13.91
C ARG A 306 8.19 -5.36 -13.78
N LEU A 307 8.26 -4.39 -12.87
CA LEU A 307 9.51 -3.70 -12.54
C LEU A 307 10.58 -4.69 -12.04
N ALA A 308 10.22 -5.57 -11.10
CA ALA A 308 11.15 -6.59 -10.57
C ALA A 308 11.65 -7.56 -11.65
N ALA A 309 10.83 -7.84 -12.67
CA ALA A 309 11.18 -8.68 -13.81
C ALA A 309 11.91 -7.92 -14.95
N GLY A 310 12.09 -6.60 -14.84
CA GLY A 310 12.65 -5.77 -15.91
C GLY A 310 11.74 -5.61 -17.12
N GLU A 311 10.42 -5.80 -16.94
CA GLU A 311 9.42 -5.72 -18.01
C GLU A 311 8.92 -4.27 -18.23
N SER A 312 8.57 -3.93 -19.47
CA SER A 312 8.04 -2.61 -19.83
C SER A 312 6.61 -2.42 -19.31
N LEU A 313 6.32 -1.24 -18.74
CA LEU A 313 4.98 -0.88 -18.25
C LEU A 313 4.01 -0.41 -19.35
N ARG A 314 4.42 -0.33 -20.62
CA ARG A 314 3.56 0.14 -21.72
C ARG A 314 2.24 -0.60 -21.82
N SER A 315 2.24 -1.92 -21.69
CA SER A 315 1.02 -2.74 -21.78
C SER A 315 0.36 -3.02 -20.43
N ALA A 316 0.87 -2.44 -19.33
CA ALA A 316 0.38 -2.71 -17.99
C ALA A 316 -1.07 -2.24 -17.82
N PRO A 317 -1.92 -2.95 -17.04
CA PRO A 317 -3.28 -2.51 -16.73
C PRO A 317 -3.34 -1.09 -16.12
N ILE A 318 -2.28 -0.67 -15.42
CA ILE A 318 -2.22 0.63 -14.76
C ILE A 318 -2.38 1.82 -15.72
N GLN A 319 -1.99 1.66 -16.99
CA GLN A 319 -2.11 2.72 -18.01
C GLN A 319 -3.55 3.19 -18.21
N ARG A 320 -4.53 2.31 -17.93
CA ARG A 320 -5.96 2.62 -18.05
C ARG A 320 -6.60 3.08 -16.75
N MET A 321 -5.90 2.95 -15.61
CA MET A 321 -6.50 3.20 -14.29
C MET A 321 -6.76 4.68 -14.05
N GLU A 322 -5.89 5.56 -14.50
CA GLU A 322 -6.09 7.01 -14.37
C GLU A 322 -7.40 7.45 -15.03
N LYS A 323 -7.61 7.07 -16.31
CA LYS A 323 -8.85 7.36 -17.05
C LYS A 323 -10.08 6.75 -16.35
N LYS A 324 -9.97 5.52 -15.82
CA LYS A 324 -11.07 4.85 -15.08
C LYS A 324 -11.44 5.54 -13.76
N LEU A 325 -10.45 5.96 -12.98
CA LEU A 325 -10.66 6.67 -11.71
C LEU A 325 -11.25 8.06 -11.97
N GLN A 326 -10.75 8.76 -12.99
CA GLN A 326 -11.28 10.07 -13.39
C GLN A 326 -12.75 9.98 -13.81
N ALA A 327 -13.14 8.95 -14.56
CA ALA A 327 -14.54 8.75 -14.96
C ALA A 327 -15.50 8.64 -13.75
N ILE A 328 -15.06 8.03 -12.65
CA ILE A 328 -15.87 7.90 -11.42
C ILE A 328 -15.93 9.21 -10.65
N LEU A 329 -14.86 9.99 -10.66
CA LEU A 329 -14.83 11.32 -10.06
C LEU A 329 -15.76 12.28 -10.80
N ASP A 330 -15.81 12.17 -12.13
CA ASP A 330 -16.64 13.04 -12.98
C ASP A 330 -18.12 12.64 -12.97
N ASP A 331 -18.42 11.35 -12.93
CA ASP A 331 -19.78 10.80 -12.82
C ASP A 331 -19.89 9.84 -11.61
N PRO A 332 -20.06 10.39 -10.39
CA PRO A 332 -20.15 9.59 -9.18
C PRO A 332 -21.30 8.59 -9.27
N PRO A 333 -21.06 7.30 -8.97
CA PRO A 333 -22.14 6.33 -8.95
C PRO A 333 -23.19 6.79 -7.93
N SER A 334 -24.41 7.03 -8.41
CA SER A 334 -25.55 7.29 -7.55
C SER A 334 -25.67 6.12 -6.58
N ALA A 335 -25.91 6.41 -5.29
CA ALA A 335 -26.12 5.38 -4.28
C ALA A 335 -27.28 4.47 -4.70
N SER A 336 -26.97 3.38 -5.41
CA SER A 336 -27.92 2.31 -5.58
C SER A 336 -28.03 1.68 -4.20
N ALA A 337 -29.25 1.66 -3.68
CA ALA A 337 -29.61 0.83 -2.55
C ALA A 337 -29.00 -0.57 -2.75
N PRO A 338 -28.55 -1.25 -1.68
CA PRO A 338 -28.10 -2.62 -1.78
C PRO A 338 -29.16 -3.38 -2.57
N ALA A 339 -28.72 -4.04 -3.64
CA ALA A 339 -29.57 -4.96 -4.36
C ALA A 339 -30.20 -5.86 -3.31
N ASP A 340 -31.53 -5.75 -3.19
CA ASP A 340 -32.34 -6.71 -2.47
C ASP A 340 -32.03 -8.05 -3.12
N ASP A 341 -31.10 -8.78 -2.51
CA ASP A 341 -30.94 -10.21 -2.69
C ASP A 341 -32.13 -10.84 -1.95
N SER A 342 -33.34 -10.52 -2.43
CA SER A 342 -34.52 -11.30 -2.23
C SER A 342 -34.26 -12.59 -2.97
N HIS A 343 -33.66 -13.50 -2.19
CA HIS A 343 -33.73 -14.92 -2.39
C HIS A 343 -35.18 -15.22 -2.79
N ARG A 344 -35.37 -15.40 -4.10
CA ARG A 344 -36.58 -15.86 -4.74
C ARG A 344 -36.82 -17.28 -4.23
N SER A 345 -37.40 -17.37 -3.05
CA SER A 345 -38.14 -18.55 -2.64
C SER A 345 -39.32 -18.67 -3.61
N PRO A 346 -39.54 -19.85 -4.22
CA PRO A 346 -40.58 -20.01 -5.22
C PRO A 346 -41.93 -19.83 -4.51
N GLU A 347 -42.59 -18.73 -4.82
CA GLU A 347 -43.99 -18.51 -4.44
C GLU A 347 -44.80 -19.64 -5.08
N ALA A 348 -45.26 -20.53 -4.21
CA ALA A 348 -46.11 -21.64 -4.55
C ALA A 348 -47.40 -21.09 -5.16
N SER A 349 -47.53 -21.24 -6.48
CA SER A 349 -48.77 -21.03 -7.21
C SER A 349 -49.86 -21.94 -6.62
N GLU A 350 -50.79 -21.30 -5.92
CA GLU A 350 -52.03 -21.87 -5.42
C GLU A 350 -52.93 -22.33 -6.61
N PRO A 351 -53.73 -23.39 -6.45
CA PRO A 351 -54.39 -24.08 -7.58
C PRO A 351 -55.55 -23.26 -8.17
N PRO A 352 -55.95 -23.52 -9.44
CA PRO A 352 -57.05 -22.82 -10.07
C PRO A 352 -58.41 -23.22 -9.46
N GLU A 353 -59.21 -22.22 -9.10
CA GLU A 353 -60.62 -22.36 -8.76
C GLU A 353 -61.43 -22.95 -9.94
N PRO A 354 -62.42 -23.83 -9.67
CA PRO A 354 -63.24 -24.45 -10.69
C PRO A 354 -64.33 -23.52 -11.21
N ALA A 355 -64.43 -23.40 -12.54
CA ALA A 355 -65.56 -22.78 -13.21
C ALA A 355 -66.85 -23.58 -12.97
N THR A 356 -67.91 -22.89 -12.55
CA THR A 356 -69.30 -23.38 -12.71
C THR A 356 -70.14 -22.35 -13.47
N PRO A 357 -71.05 -22.79 -14.36
CA PRO A 357 -71.84 -21.89 -15.20
C PRO A 357 -73.19 -21.47 -14.57
N SER A 358 -73.52 -20.19 -14.79
CA SER A 358 -74.81 -19.49 -15.01
C SER A 358 -76.14 -19.91 -14.32
N GLU A 359 -76.70 -18.95 -13.54
CA GLU A 359 -78.07 -18.35 -13.45
C GLU A 359 -79.37 -19.21 -13.56
N PRO A 360 -80.59 -18.73 -13.16
CA PRO A 360 -81.00 -17.49 -12.45
C PRO A 360 -82.12 -17.62 -11.36
N ALA A 361 -82.49 -16.47 -10.77
CA ALA A 361 -83.81 -16.02 -10.27
C ALA A 361 -84.16 -16.03 -8.75
N THR A 362 -84.59 -14.83 -8.33
CA THR A 362 -85.20 -14.22 -7.11
C THR A 362 -86.41 -14.94 -6.44
N PRO A 363 -87.09 -14.38 -5.40
CA PRO A 363 -86.71 -13.69 -4.15
C PRO A 363 -87.52 -14.18 -2.90
N SER A 364 -87.15 -13.76 -1.66
CA SER A 364 -87.99 -13.59 -0.42
C SER A 364 -87.14 -13.89 0.83
N GLU A 365 -87.36 -13.39 2.05
CA GLU A 365 -88.10 -12.30 2.70
C GLU A 365 -87.84 -12.52 4.23
N HIS A 366 -87.98 -11.46 5.04
CA HIS A 366 -88.04 -11.41 6.53
C HIS A 366 -86.71 -11.49 7.31
N ALA A 367 -86.26 -10.41 7.97
CA ALA A 367 -86.75 -9.83 9.25
C ALA A 367 -86.65 -10.85 10.40
N THR A 368 -85.91 -10.63 11.51
CA THR A 368 -86.30 -9.85 12.71
C THR A 368 -85.12 -9.80 13.73
N PRO A 369 -85.21 -9.25 14.98
CA PRO A 369 -84.46 -8.07 15.46
C PRO A 369 -83.50 -8.38 16.68
N PRO A 370 -82.95 -7.39 17.43
CA PRO A 370 -81.85 -7.60 18.38
C PRO A 370 -82.28 -7.89 19.82
N GLU A 371 -81.34 -8.49 20.56
CA GLU A 371 -81.34 -8.83 22.00
C GLU A 371 -81.27 -7.61 22.94
N PRO A 372 -81.97 -7.66 24.08
CA PRO A 372 -81.40 -7.27 25.38
C PRO A 372 -81.74 -8.34 26.46
N THR A 373 -80.98 -8.61 27.53
CA THR A 373 -80.62 -7.77 28.70
C THR A 373 -79.83 -8.67 29.68
N PRO A 374 -79.00 -8.12 30.59
CA PRO A 374 -78.28 -8.87 31.62
C PRO A 374 -79.05 -8.92 32.95
N THR A 375 -78.82 -9.95 33.77
CA THR A 375 -79.19 -9.94 35.20
C THR A 375 -78.07 -10.56 36.03
N ALA A 376 -77.72 -9.84 37.09
CA ALA A 376 -76.73 -10.13 38.11
C ALA A 376 -77.27 -11.07 39.20
N GLU A 377 -76.40 -11.25 40.22
CA GLU A 377 -76.68 -11.74 41.58
C GLU A 377 -76.66 -13.28 41.71
N ILE A 378 -76.06 -13.91 42.74
CA ILE A 378 -76.09 -13.60 44.18
C ILE A 378 -74.90 -14.28 44.92
N ALA A 379 -74.34 -13.53 45.89
CA ALA A 379 -73.80 -13.84 47.24
C ALA A 379 -72.87 -15.08 47.49
N ALA A 380 -72.06 -15.11 48.55
CA ALA A 380 -72.03 -14.36 49.80
C ALA A 380 -70.61 -14.26 50.35
#